data_AF-A0A9D6VL28-F1
#
_entry.id   AF-A0A9D6VL28-F1
#
_cell.length_a   1.000
_cell.length_b   1.000
_cell.length_c   1.000
_cell.angle_alpha   90.00
_cell.angle_beta   90.00
_cell.angle_gamma   90.00
#
_symmetry.space_group_name_H-M   'P 1'
#
loop_
_entity.id
_entity.type
_entity.pdbx_description
1 polymer ?
#
loop_
_entity_poly.entity_id
_entity_poly.type
_entity_poly.pdbx_seq_one_letter_code
_entity_poly.pdbx_strand_id
1 'polypeptide(L)'
;MKNQIDMLIELQEMDSTDNSSNAKKCNNGKNTDQKLRDKLKSAVTPHVFTLYEKLYRAREGQALAKIEDGVCGGCHVVLPTKELPFVAEAKNIVQCWNCQRILYT
;
A
#
# COMPACT_ATOMS: atom_id res chain seq x y z
N MET A 1 -9.05 -17.25 2.60
CA MET A 1 -9.72 -16.26 1.73
C MET A 1 -8.73 -15.14 1.53
N LYS A 2 -8.31 -14.83 0.30
CA LYS A 2 -7.33 -13.75 0.07
C LYS A 2 -7.99 -12.42 0.35
N ASN A 3 -7.40 -11.61 1.23
CA ASN A 3 -7.90 -10.28 1.54
C ASN A 3 -7.42 -9.27 0.49
N GLN A 4 -8.18 -8.19 0.26
CA GLN A 4 -7.77 -7.11 -0.64
C GLN A 4 -6.43 -6.50 -0.21
N ILE A 5 -6.16 -6.45 1.09
CA ILE A 5 -4.91 -5.95 1.66
C ILE A 5 -3.73 -6.86 1.27
N ASP A 6 -3.85 -8.18 1.41
CA ASP A 6 -2.80 -9.15 1.04
C ASP A 6 -2.35 -8.96 -0.42
N MET A 7 -3.31 -8.71 -1.30
CA MET A 7 -3.05 -8.49 -2.73
C MET A 7 -2.32 -7.17 -3.01
N LEU A 8 -2.61 -6.13 -2.21
CA LEU A 8 -1.91 -4.86 -2.32
C LEU A 8 -0.49 -4.95 -1.76
N ILE A 9 -0.26 -5.79 -0.74
CA ILE A 9 1.10 -6.08 -0.23
C ILE A 9 1.93 -6.74 -1.33
N GLU A 10 1.38 -7.79 -1.97
CA GLU A 10 2.04 -8.47 -3.09
C GLU A 10 2.36 -7.49 -4.24
N LEU A 11 1.45 -6.54 -4.52
CA LEU A 11 1.70 -5.44 -5.47
C LEU A 11 2.87 -4.54 -5.05
N GLN A 12 2.93 -4.10 -3.78
CA GLN A 12 3.97 -3.19 -3.31
C GLN A 12 5.35 -3.85 -3.24
N GLU A 13 5.41 -5.13 -2.86
CA GLU A 13 6.66 -5.90 -2.83
C GLU A 13 7.29 -6.00 -4.23
N MET A 14 6.46 -6.15 -5.27
CA MET A 14 6.91 -6.16 -6.66
C MET A 14 7.45 -4.81 -7.14
N ASP A 15 6.89 -3.70 -6.66
CA ASP A 15 7.36 -2.38 -7.06
C ASP A 15 8.59 -1.90 -6.23
N SER A 16 8.87 -2.53 -5.08
CA SER A 16 9.93 -2.11 -4.14
C SER A 16 11.35 -2.43 -4.63
N THR A 17 11.52 -3.28 -5.65
CA THR A 17 12.83 -3.66 -6.22
C THR A 17 13.58 -2.54 -6.94
N ASP A 18 13.00 -1.35 -7.10
CA ASP A 18 13.62 -0.22 -7.81
C ASP A 18 14.02 0.98 -6.93
N ASN A 19 13.90 0.91 -5.59
CA ASN A 19 14.12 2.09 -4.75
C ASN A 19 15.50 2.12 -4.06
N SER A 20 16.57 2.13 -4.86
CA SER A 20 17.76 2.88 -4.50
C SER A 20 18.01 3.94 -5.55
N SER A 21 17.85 5.17 -5.11
CA SER A 21 18.41 6.36 -5.74
C SER A 21 17.73 6.84 -7.03
N ASN A 22 17.01 7.95 -6.86
CA ASN A 22 17.19 9.18 -7.61
C ASN A 22 16.01 9.59 -8.48
N ALA A 23 15.52 10.79 -8.18
CA ALA A 23 14.66 11.58 -9.04
C ALA A 23 15.27 11.70 -10.45
N LYS A 24 14.78 10.88 -11.39
CA LYS A 24 14.70 11.10 -12.85
C LYS A 24 14.59 9.75 -13.56
N LYS A 25 13.42 9.42 -14.14
CA LYS A 25 13.33 9.29 -15.59
C LYS A 25 11.91 9.23 -16.15
N CYS A 26 11.78 9.95 -17.26
CA CYS A 26 10.70 9.91 -18.21
C CYS A 26 10.53 8.52 -18.84
N ASN A 27 9.27 8.26 -19.21
CA ASN A 27 8.76 7.65 -20.45
C ASN A 27 9.53 6.44 -21.04
N ASN A 28 8.76 5.37 -21.21
CA ASN A 28 8.99 4.16 -22.02
C ASN A 28 9.59 2.96 -21.27
N GLY A 29 8.68 2.15 -20.72
CA GLY A 29 8.95 0.81 -20.19
C GLY A 29 7.72 0.05 -19.66
N LYS A 30 6.50 0.62 -19.74
CA LYS A 30 5.32 0.20 -18.93
C LYS A 30 4.60 -1.08 -19.37
N ASN A 31 5.06 -1.83 -20.36
CA ASN A 31 4.18 -2.85 -20.99
C ASN A 31 4.10 -4.19 -20.24
N THR A 32 5.10 -4.54 -19.41
CA THR A 32 5.13 -5.78 -18.63
C THR A 32 4.48 -5.61 -17.27
N ASP A 33 4.81 -4.52 -16.56
CA ASP A 33 4.32 -4.27 -15.20
C ASP A 33 2.83 -3.92 -15.19
N GLN A 34 2.35 -3.29 -16.27
CA GLN A 34 0.94 -2.91 -16.41
C GLN A 34 0.02 -4.14 -16.49
N LYS A 35 0.43 -5.21 -17.18
CA LYS A 35 -0.38 -6.44 -17.29
C LYS A 35 -0.56 -7.15 -15.95
N LEU A 36 0.48 -7.14 -15.13
CA LEU A 36 0.44 -7.77 -13.80
C LEU A 36 -0.39 -6.90 -12.84
N ARG A 37 -0.20 -5.57 -12.88
CA ARG A 37 -1.06 -4.62 -12.17
C ARG A 37 -2.52 -4.76 -12.56
N ASP A 38 -2.82 -4.93 -13.84
CA ASP A 38 -4.21 -5.06 -14.31
C ASP A 38 -4.87 -6.37 -13.84
N LYS A 39 -4.10 -7.45 -13.70
CA LYS A 39 -4.58 -8.68 -13.05
C LYS A 39 -4.89 -8.45 -11.57
N LEU A 40 -4.01 -7.79 -10.84
CA LEU A 40 -4.21 -7.51 -9.41
C LEU A 40 -5.35 -6.50 -9.18
N LYS A 41 -5.53 -5.53 -10.08
CA LYS A 41 -6.70 -4.62 -10.13
C LYS A 41 -8.02 -5.38 -10.23
N SER A 42 -8.09 -6.46 -11.00
CA SER A 42 -9.35 -7.20 -11.18
C SER A 42 -9.85 -7.88 -9.90
N ALA A 43 -8.96 -8.06 -8.92
CA ALA A 43 -9.26 -8.74 -7.66
C ALA A 43 -9.38 -7.78 -6.46
N VAL A 44 -9.04 -6.50 -6.64
CA VAL A 44 -9.22 -5.44 -5.63
C VAL A 44 -10.31 -4.49 -6.09
N THR A 45 -11.12 -3.96 -5.17
CA THR A 45 -12.16 -2.99 -5.53
C THR A 45 -11.54 -1.74 -6.17
N PRO A 46 -12.12 -1.19 -7.26
CA PRO A 46 -11.57 -0.03 -7.96
C PRO A 46 -11.28 1.18 -7.06
N HIS A 47 -12.12 1.40 -6.05
CA HIS A 47 -11.94 2.46 -5.06
C HIS A 47 -10.64 2.30 -4.26
N VAL A 48 -10.39 1.10 -3.75
CA VAL A 48 -9.20 0.78 -2.95
C VAL A 48 -7.94 0.86 -3.82
N PHE A 49 -8.00 0.35 -5.04
CA PHE A 49 -6.87 0.44 -5.96
C PHE A 49 -6.50 1.90 -6.29
N THR A 50 -7.51 2.75 -6.52
CA THR A 50 -7.28 4.18 -6.80
C THR A 50 -6.63 4.89 -5.61
N LEU A 51 -7.07 4.58 -4.38
CA LEU A 51 -6.45 5.08 -3.16
C LEU A 51 -4.98 4.63 -3.06
N TYR A 52 -4.71 3.33 -3.27
CA TYR A 52 -3.36 2.78 -3.26
C TYR A 52 -2.46 3.49 -4.26
N GLU A 53 -2.87 3.65 -5.53
CA GLU A 53 -2.05 4.30 -6.55
C GLU A 53 -1.74 5.77 -6.18
N LYS A 54 -2.73 6.50 -5.66
CA LYS A 54 -2.54 7.88 -5.21
C LYS A 54 -1.51 7.96 -4.09
N LEU A 55 -1.61 7.10 -3.09
CA LEU A 55 -0.68 7.04 -1.97
C LEU A 55 0.71 6.59 -2.42
N TYR A 56 0.79 5.59 -3.30
CA TYR A 56 2.03 5.06 -3.85
C TYR A 56 2.85 6.15 -4.52
N ARG A 57 2.22 6.97 -5.36
CA ARG A 57 2.87 8.12 -6.01
C ARG A 57 3.21 9.24 -5.03
N ALA A 58 2.37 9.49 -4.04
CA ALA A 58 2.57 10.57 -3.07
C ALA A 58 3.62 10.24 -1.98
N ARG A 59 3.91 8.96 -1.75
CA ARG A 59 4.78 8.46 -0.67
C ARG A 59 5.97 7.68 -1.21
N GLU A 60 6.48 8.08 -2.37
CA GLU A 60 7.74 7.59 -2.96
C GLU A 60 7.80 6.06 -3.09
N GLY A 61 6.68 5.46 -3.49
CA GLY A 61 6.58 4.02 -3.73
C GLY A 61 6.24 3.18 -2.50
N GLN A 62 5.75 3.79 -1.42
CA GLN A 62 5.30 3.06 -0.22
C GLN A 62 3.91 3.54 0.21
N ALA A 63 2.86 2.86 -0.28
CA ALA A 63 1.46 3.16 0.02
C ALA A 63 0.94 2.41 1.25
N LEU A 64 1.47 1.22 1.51
CA LEU A 64 1.12 0.36 2.63
C LEU A 64 2.17 0.44 3.72
N ALA A 65 1.74 0.32 4.98
CA ALA A 65 2.60 0.24 6.14
C ALA A 65 2.09 -0.85 7.08
N LYS A 66 3.01 -1.74 7.49
CA LYS A 66 2.72 -2.74 8.51
C LYS A 66 2.58 -2.06 9.88
N ILE A 67 1.70 -2.57 10.72
CA ILE A 67 1.63 -2.22 12.13
C ILE A 67 2.46 -3.23 12.92
N GLU A 68 3.38 -2.71 13.72
CA GLU A 68 4.13 -3.52 14.69
C GLU A 68 4.02 -2.86 16.06
N ASP A 69 3.60 -3.61 17.08
CA ASP A 69 3.38 -3.13 18.45
C ASP A 69 2.50 -1.87 18.57
N GLY A 70 1.50 -1.74 17.67
CA GLY A 70 0.62 -0.57 17.61
C GLY A 70 1.27 0.68 17.01
N VAL A 71 2.44 0.54 16.39
CA VAL A 71 3.16 1.61 15.71
C VAL A 71 3.03 1.45 14.19
N CYS A 72 2.80 2.55 13.48
CA CYS A 72 2.80 2.56 12.01
C CYS A 72 4.23 2.43 11.47
N GLY A 73 4.56 1.34 10.77
CA GLY A 73 5.89 1.10 10.18
C GLY A 73 6.30 2.07 9.05
N GLY A 74 5.40 2.97 8.62
CA GLY A 74 5.71 3.97 7.60
C GLY A 74 6.09 5.35 8.16
N CYS A 75 5.58 5.74 9.33
CA CYS A 75 5.87 7.04 9.93
C CYS A 75 6.25 6.98 11.42
N HIS A 76 6.31 5.77 11.97
CA HIS A 76 6.75 5.47 13.33
C HIS A 76 5.95 6.16 14.44
N VAL A 77 4.68 6.51 14.17
CA VAL A 77 3.77 7.03 15.19
C VAL A 77 2.94 5.92 15.81
N VAL A 78 2.60 6.09 17.08
CA VAL A 78 1.67 5.22 17.80
C VAL A 78 0.26 5.47 17.28
N LEU A 79 -0.44 4.39 16.93
CA LEU A 79 -1.82 4.44 16.48
C LEU A 79 -2.79 4.44 17.66
N PRO A 80 -3.93 5.14 17.54
CA PRO A 80 -4.97 5.09 18.55
C PRO A 80 -5.46 3.65 18.76
N THR A 81 -5.62 3.22 20.02
CA THR A 81 -6.10 1.87 20.37
C THR A 81 -7.45 1.52 19.74
N LYS A 82 -8.27 2.53 19.41
CA LYS A 82 -9.56 2.36 18.73
C LYS A 82 -9.41 1.85 17.30
N GLU A 83 -8.31 2.16 16.61
CA GLU A 83 -8.09 1.77 15.20
C GLU A 83 -7.46 0.38 15.06
N LEU A 84 -6.68 -0.07 16.06
CA LEU A 84 -5.96 -1.36 16.02
C LEU A 84 -6.86 -2.58 15.73
N PRO A 85 -8.06 -2.73 16.35
CA PRO A 85 -8.94 -3.86 16.07
C PRO A 85 -9.41 -3.90 14.61
N PHE A 86 -9.67 -2.74 14.01
CA PHE A 86 -10.13 -2.64 12.63
C PHE A 86 -9.04 -3.04 11.63
N VAL A 87 -7.78 -2.73 11.95
CA VAL A 87 -6.64 -3.13 11.11
C VAL A 87 -6.42 -4.64 11.24
N ALA A 88 -6.47 -5.18 12.46
CA ALA A 88 -6.30 -6.61 12.72
C ALA A 88 -7.40 -7.47 12.09
N GLU A 89 -8.62 -6.95 12.00
CA GLU A 89 -9.72 -7.65 11.32
C GLU A 89 -9.52 -7.70 9.80
N ALA A 90 -8.69 -6.80 9.25
CA ALA A 90 -8.37 -6.63 7.84
C ALA A 90 -9.58 -6.50 6.90
N LYS A 91 -10.81 -6.41 7.42
CA LYS A 91 -12.04 -6.29 6.62
C LYS A 91 -12.21 -4.94 5.96
N ASN A 92 -11.59 -3.91 6.53
CA ASN A 92 -11.71 -2.53 6.06
C ASN A 92 -10.34 -1.94 5.80
N ILE A 93 -10.29 -1.04 4.81
CA ILE A 93 -9.11 -0.25 4.52
C ILE A 93 -8.99 0.84 5.58
N VAL A 94 -8.05 0.65 6.51
CA VAL A 94 -7.71 1.65 7.53
C VAL A 94 -6.49 2.42 7.05
N GLN A 95 -6.54 3.75 7.18
CA GLN A 95 -5.43 4.64 6.85
C GLN A 95 -4.84 5.23 8.11
N CYS A 96 -3.52 5.40 8.15
CA CYS A 96 -2.85 6.09 9.24
C CYS A 96 -3.31 7.56 9.29
N TRP A 97 -3.79 8.02 10.44
CA TRP A 97 -4.18 9.42 10.63
C TRP A 97 -3.06 10.42 10.31
N ASN A 98 -1.80 10.06 10.58
CA ASN A 98 -0.63 10.91 10.38
C ASN A 98 -0.11 10.89 8.94
N CYS A 99 0.21 9.71 8.39
CA CYS A 99 0.84 9.59 7.07
C CYS A 99 -0.10 9.17 5.94
N GLN A 100 -1.35 8.81 6.25
CA GLN A 100 -2.39 8.36 5.32
C GLN A 100 -2.08 7.06 4.58
N ARG A 101 -1.00 6.35 4.95
CA ARG A 101 -0.70 5.01 4.40
C ARG A 101 -1.76 4.02 4.83
N ILE A 102 -2.05 3.06 3.96
CA ILE A 102 -2.95 1.94 4.25
C ILE A 102 -2.24 1.03 5.26
N LEU A 103 -2.91 0.75 6.36
CA LEU A 103 -2.38 -0.04 7.46
C LEU A 103 -2.75 -1.51 7.29
N TYR A 104 -1.81 -2.39 7.63
CA TYR A 104 -2.02 -3.84 7.67
C TYR A 104 -1.22 -4.47 8.81
N THR A 105 -1.55 -5.71 9.18
CA THR A 105 -0.82 -6.52 10.15
C THR A 105 -0.17 -7.72 9.49
#